data_AF-A0A378A3Q5-F1
#
_entry.id   AF-A0A378A3Q5-F1
#
_cell.length_a   1.000
_cell.length_b   1.000
_cell.length_c   1.000
_cell.angle_alpha   90.00
_cell.angle_beta   90.00
_cell.angle_gamma   90.00
#
_symmetry.space_group_name_H-M   'P 1'
#
loop_
_entity.id
_entity.type
_entity.pdbx_description
1 polymer ?
#
loop_
_entity_poly.entity_id
_entity_poly.type
_entity_poly.pdbx_seq_one_letter_code
_entity_poly.pdbx_strand_id
1 'polypeptide(L)' 'MVKPVYEKMAEIVARHIAGQGIVDLWLAGGACMQPGVHELFRQRFPALPVHLPQHSLFMTPLAIANSGREKAEGMYAS' A
#
# COMPACT_ATOMS: atom_id res chain seq x y z
N MET A 1 1.89 12.37 -18.13
CA MET A 1 1.90 13.64 -17.37
C MET A 1 1.72 13.48 -15.85
N VAL A 2 1.92 12.28 -15.25
CA VAL A 2 1.66 12.05 -13.80
C VAL A 2 2.89 11.63 -12.99
N LYS A 3 4.06 11.46 -13.64
CA LYS A 3 5.30 11.03 -12.97
C LYS A 3 5.70 11.91 -11.76
N PRO A 4 5.66 13.27 -11.85
CA PRO A 4 6.03 14.12 -10.71
C PRO A 4 5.16 13.90 -9.47
N VAL A 5 3.89 13.50 -9.66
CA VAL A 5 2.98 13.20 -8.55
C VAL A 5 3.44 11.95 -7.81
N TYR A 6 3.79 10.88 -8.53
CA TYR A 6 4.26 9.64 -7.93
C TYR A 6 5.65 9.77 -7.31
N GLU A 7 6.55 10.56 -7.91
CA GLU A 7 7.83 10.90 -7.29
C GLU A 7 7.62 11.63 -5.96
N LYS A 8 6.67 12.57 -5.91
CA LYS A 8 6.32 13.27 -4.69
C LYS A 8 5.71 12.33 -3.64
N MET A 9 4.83 11.43 -4.05
CA MET A 9 4.27 10.41 -3.15
C MET A 9 5.37 9.53 -2.55
N ALA A 10 6.31 9.06 -3.37
CA ALA A 10 7.44 8.24 -2.91
C ALA A 10 8.36 9.03 -1.96
N GLU A 11 8.56 10.34 -2.19
CA GLU A 11 9.29 11.22 -1.26
C GLU A 11 8.57 11.35 0.09
N ILE A 12 7.24 11.55 0.09
CA ILE A 12 6.44 11.65 1.32
C ILE A 12 6.57 10.35 2.13
N VAL A 13 6.46 9.20 1.47
CA VAL A 13 6.64 7.88 2.12
C VAL A 13 8.04 7.77 2.71
N ALA A 14 9.09 8.14 1.97
CA ALA A 14 10.47 8.04 2.44
C ALA A 14 10.72 8.87 3.70
N ARG A 15 10.16 10.07 3.78
CA ARG A 15 10.25 10.92 4.97
C ARG A 15 9.46 10.32 6.14
N HIS A 16 8.29 9.75 5.86
CA HIS A 16 7.44 9.18 6.89
C HIS A 16 8.07 7.95 7.56
N ILE A 17 8.63 7.03 6.78
CA ILE A 17 9.12 5.73 7.29
C ILE A 17 10.58 5.76 7.81
N ALA A 18 11.27 6.90 7.71
CA ALA A 18 12.67 7.02 8.09
C ALA A 18 12.88 6.66 9.57
N GLY A 19 13.81 5.73 9.83
CA GLY A 19 14.16 5.28 11.18
C GLY A 19 13.16 4.32 11.85
N GLN A 20 12.05 3.96 11.17
CA GLN A 20 11.02 3.10 11.76
C GLN A 20 11.28 1.58 11.60
N GLY A 21 12.34 1.19 10.89
CA GLY A 21 12.67 -0.23 10.69
C GLY A 21 11.63 -1.00 9.86
N ILE A 22 10.95 -0.32 8.92
CA ILE A 22 9.96 -0.95 8.04
C ILE A 22 10.63 -2.02 7.17
N VAL A 23 9.99 -3.20 7.10
CA VAL A 23 10.51 -4.37 6.38
C VAL A 23 9.78 -4.66 5.07
N ASP A 24 8.59 -4.11 4.87
CA ASP A 24 7.80 -4.29 3.64
C ASP A 24 6.98 -3.03 3.32
N LEU A 25 6.83 -2.73 2.03
CA LEU A 25 5.97 -1.67 1.52
C LEU A 25 4.89 -2.24 0.60
N TRP A 26 3.63 -2.07 0.97
CA TRP A 26 2.48 -2.53 0.19
C TRP A 26 1.75 -1.33 -0.44
N LEU A 27 1.69 -1.29 -1.76
CA LEU A 27 1.00 -0.24 -2.49
C LEU A 27 -0.50 -0.54 -2.56
N ALA A 28 -1.31 0.30 -1.93
CA ALA A 28 -2.77 0.18 -1.86
C ALA A 28 -3.47 1.29 -2.68
N GLY A 29 -4.64 0.97 -3.26
CA GLY A 29 -5.49 1.90 -3.99
C GLY A 29 -5.27 1.91 -5.51
N GLY A 30 -6.30 2.33 -6.25
CA GLY A 30 -6.31 2.23 -7.72
C GLY A 30 -5.24 3.07 -8.43
N ALA A 31 -4.82 4.20 -7.84
CA ALA A 31 -3.76 5.04 -8.41
C ALA A 31 -2.41 4.31 -8.48
N CYS A 32 -2.13 3.40 -7.53
CA CYS A 32 -0.90 2.63 -7.50
C CYS A 32 -0.80 1.61 -8.64
N MET A 33 -1.92 1.28 -9.30
CA MET A 33 -1.97 0.35 -10.43
C MET A 33 -1.66 1.03 -11.77
N GLN A 34 -1.37 2.33 -11.78
CA GLN A 34 -0.96 3.02 -13.00
C GLN A 34 0.40 2.49 -13.47
N PRO A 35 0.61 2.32 -14.80
CA PRO A 35 1.86 1.78 -15.32
C PRO A 35 3.10 2.57 -14.86
N GLY A 36 4.15 1.85 -14.43
CA GLY A 36 5.43 2.43 -14.00
C GLY A 36 5.47 2.91 -12.54
N VAL A 37 4.35 2.90 -11.81
CA VAL A 37 4.35 3.29 -10.39
C VAL A 37 5.12 2.27 -9.54
N HIS A 38 4.94 0.98 -9.80
CA HIS A 38 5.65 -0.06 -9.06
C HIS A 38 7.16 0.08 -9.21
N GLU A 39 7.64 0.25 -10.44
CA GLU A 39 9.04 0.44 -10.76
C GLU A 39 9.60 1.71 -10.13
N LEU A 40 8.85 2.82 -10.17
CA LEU A 40 9.25 4.09 -9.54
C LEU A 40 9.47 3.91 -8.03
N PHE A 41 8.56 3.22 -7.35
CA PHE A 41 8.71 2.95 -5.92
C PHE A 41 9.87 1.98 -5.65
N ARG A 42 10.03 0.92 -6.45
CA ARG A 42 11.18 0.01 -6.32
C ARG A 42 12.52 0.72 -6.50
N GLN A 43 12.60 1.68 -7.41
CA GLN A 43 13.79 2.52 -7.61
C GLN A 43 14.06 3.45 -6.42
N ARG A 44 12.99 4.01 -5.82
CA ARG A 44 13.12 4.90 -4.65
C ARG A 44 13.54 4.16 -3.38
N PHE A 45 13.16 2.88 -3.26
CA PHE A 45 13.37 2.04 -2.09
C PHE A 45 14.06 0.71 -2.44
N PRO A 46 15.32 0.73 -2.92
CA PRO A 46 15.98 -0.46 -3.46
C PRO A 46 16.22 -1.57 -2.43
N ALA A 47 16.30 -1.22 -1.14
CA ALA A 47 16.50 -2.16 -0.03
C ALA A 47 15.19 -2.63 0.63
N LEU A 48 14.04 -2.12 0.20
CA LEU A 48 12.74 -2.45 0.77
C LEU A 48 11.91 -3.24 -0.26
N PRO A 49 11.41 -4.44 0.07
CA PRO A 49 10.43 -5.11 -0.75
C PRO A 49 9.21 -4.22 -0.98
N VAL A 50 8.92 -3.92 -2.26
CA VAL A 50 7.73 -3.18 -2.67
C VAL A 50 6.78 -4.14 -3.37
N HIS A 51 5.58 -4.27 -2.83
CA HIS A 51 4.53 -5.15 -3.31
C HIS A 51 3.41 -4.33 -3.95
N LEU A 52 3.04 -4.66 -5.20
CA LEU A 52 1.83 -4.15 -5.85
C LEU A 52 0.88 -5.32 -6.11
N PRO A 53 -0.14 -5.52 -5.27
CA PRO A 53 -1.15 -6.53 -5.51
C PRO A 53 -1.92 -6.28 -6.80
N GLN A 54 -2.23 -7.34 -7.55
CA GLN A 54 -2.97 -7.28 -8.83
C GLN A 54 -4.30 -6.51 -8.75
N HIS A 55 -4.94 -6.55 -7.57
CA HIS A 55 -6.23 -5.95 -7.29
C HIS A 55 -6.14 -4.88 -6.18
N SER A 56 -5.08 -4.07 -6.21
CA SER A 56 -4.77 -3.06 -5.18
C SER A 56 -5.91 -2.06 -4.92
N LEU A 57 -6.76 -1.78 -5.92
CA LEU A 57 -7.94 -0.91 -5.76
C LEU A 57 -8.96 -1.43 -4.73
N PHE A 58 -9.00 -2.75 -4.52
CA PHE A 58 -9.96 -3.39 -3.62
C PHE A 58 -9.41 -3.62 -2.21
N MET A 59 -8.12 -3.33 -1.94
CA MET A 59 -7.51 -3.63 -0.64
C MET A 59 -8.27 -3.00 0.53
N THR A 60 -8.59 -1.71 0.45
CA THR A 60 -9.33 -1.00 1.50
C THR A 60 -10.74 -1.55 1.70
N PRO A 61 -11.62 -1.65 0.67
CA PRO A 61 -12.96 -2.19 0.88
C PRO A 61 -12.95 -3.66 1.33
N LEU A 62 -12.01 -4.49 0.86
CA LEU A 62 -11.86 -5.87 1.33
C LEU A 62 -11.43 -5.94 2.79
N ALA A 63 -10.47 -5.10 3.21
CA ALA A 63 -10.03 -5.04 4.60
C ALA A 63 -11.17 -4.61 5.53
N ILE A 64 -11.99 -3.63 5.12
CA ILE A 64 -13.18 -3.19 5.87
C ILE A 64 -14.19 -4.34 5.99
N ALA A 65 -14.50 -5.02 4.88
CA ALA A 65 -15.43 -6.14 4.88
C ALA A 65 -14.95 -7.31 5.77
N ASN A 66 -13.66 -7.68 5.67
CA ASN A 66 -13.10 -8.74 6.50
C ASN A 66 -13.08 -8.36 7.99
N SER A 67 -12.68 -7.14 8.32
CA SER A 67 -12.69 -6.64 9.71
C SER A 67 -14.12 -6.62 10.30
N GLY A 68 -15.12 -6.31 9.47
CA GLY A 68 -16.53 -6.36 9.86
C GLY A 68 -17.01 -7.79 10.14
N ARG A 69 -16.59 -8.76 9.32
CA ARG A 69 -16.90 -10.18 9.52
C ARG A 69 -16.34 -10.71 10.83
N GLU A 70 -15.05 -10.46 11.12
CA GLU A 70 -14.41 -10.90 12.36
C GLU A 70 -15.10 -10.34 13.61
N LYS A 71 -15.53 -9.07 13.58
CA LYS A 71 -16.31 -8.47 14.68
C LYS A 71 -17.66 -9.13 14.87
N ALA A 72 -18.34 -9.49 13.78
CA ALA A 72 -19.61 -10.20 13.84
C ALA A 72 -19.42 -11.62 14.40
N GLU A 73 -18.45 -12.37 13.90
CA GLU A 73 -18.14 -13.73 14.36
C GLU A 73 -17.74 -13.76 15.85
N GLY A 74 -16.95 -12.80 16.33
CA GLY A 74 -16.63 -12.67 17.75
C GLY A 74 -17.81 -12.27 18.64
N MET A 75 -18.82 -11.59 18.09
CA MET A 75 -20.03 -11.18 18.83
C MET A 75 -21.09 -12.29 18.91
N TYR A 76 -21.13 -13.21 17.95
CA TYR A 76 -22.01 -14.39 17.98
C TYR A 76 -21.35 -15.62 18.63
N ALA A 77 -20.07 -15.55 18.97
CA ALA A 77 -19.33 -16.59 19.68
C ALA A 77 -19.28 -16.38 21.21
N SER A 78 -20.03 -15.40 21.75
CA SER A 78 -20.17 -15.11 23.18
C SER A 78 -21.57 -15.38 23.71
#